data_AF-A0AAD9MZV3-F1
#
_entry.id   AF-A0AAD9MZV3-F1
#
_cell.length_a   1.000
_cell.length_b   1.000
_cell.length_c   1.000
_cell.angle_alpha   90.00
_cell.angle_beta   90.00
_cell.angle_gamma   90.00
#
_symmetry.space_group_name_H-M   'P 1'
#
loop_
_entity.id
_entity.type
_entity.pdbx_description
1 polymer ?
#
loop_
_entity_poly.entity_id
_entity_poly.type
_entity_poly.pdbx_seq_one_letter_code
_entity_poly.pdbx_strand_id
1 'polypeptide(L)'
;MGRVIRSQRKGAGSVFKAHTKHRKGAARLRAFDFSERHGYIKGRGAPLARVVFRDPYRYKLRHENFIACEGMYTGQFIYCGKKGVVAGGGRIDKPMLKAGRAYHKYKAKRNCWPKVRGVAMNPVEHPHGGGNHQHIGKASTVRRDTSAGRKVGLIAARRTGRLRGTKQVTGKSDRE
;
A
#
# COMPACT_ATOMS: atom_id res chain seq x y z
N MET A 1 6.02 34.60 4.92
CA MET A 1 4.92 33.65 4.66
C MET A 1 5.48 32.49 3.83
N GLY A 2 5.23 31.21 4.15
CA GLY A 2 5.86 30.04 3.50
C GLY A 2 4.98 29.36 2.45
N ARG A 3 5.53 28.45 1.63
CA ARG A 3 4.78 27.71 0.60
C ARG A 3 4.22 26.38 1.13
N VAL A 4 3.08 25.94 0.59
CA VAL A 4 2.43 24.67 0.94
C VAL A 4 3.28 23.49 0.48
N ILE A 5 3.78 22.71 1.44
CA ILE A 5 4.79 21.68 1.18
C ILE A 5 4.21 20.44 0.46
N ARG A 6 5.07 19.68 -0.22
CA ARG A 6 4.68 18.48 -1.01
C ARG A 6 3.84 17.45 -0.24
N SER A 7 3.99 17.31 1.08
CA SER A 7 3.16 16.38 1.86
C SER A 7 1.72 16.86 2.02
N GLN A 8 1.49 18.16 2.23
CA GLN A 8 0.15 18.78 2.29
C GLN A 8 -0.55 18.68 0.92
N ARG A 9 0.15 19.04 -0.16
CA ARG A 9 -0.40 19.04 -1.54
C ARG A 9 -0.94 17.68 -2.00
N LYS A 10 -0.55 16.57 -1.37
CA LYS A 10 -1.05 15.21 -1.68
C LYS A 10 -2.51 14.98 -1.28
N GLY A 11 -3.04 15.75 -0.32
CA GLY A 11 -4.45 15.64 0.11
C GLY A 11 -5.43 16.21 -0.91
N ALA A 12 -5.05 17.30 -1.60
CA ALA A 12 -5.93 18.07 -2.49
C ALA A 12 -6.33 17.37 -3.82
N GLY A 13 -5.96 16.10 -4.03
CA GLY A 13 -6.44 15.34 -5.19
C GLY A 13 -6.08 15.93 -6.57
N SER A 14 -4.98 16.65 -6.70
CA SER A 14 -4.47 17.15 -8.00
C SER A 14 -3.55 16.11 -8.66
N VAL A 15 -2.32 16.49 -9.03
CA VAL A 15 -1.31 15.63 -9.69
C VAL A 15 -0.93 14.37 -8.90
N PHE A 16 -1.36 14.25 -7.65
CA PHE A 16 -1.11 13.10 -6.77
C PHE A 16 -2.23 12.05 -6.76
N LYS A 17 -3.28 12.22 -7.58
CA LYS A 17 -4.29 11.20 -7.84
C LYS A 17 -3.64 9.90 -8.32
N ALA A 18 -4.31 8.77 -8.08
CA ALA A 18 -3.83 7.48 -8.52
C ALA A 18 -4.22 7.23 -9.97
N HIS A 19 -3.31 6.69 -10.78
CA HIS A 19 -3.66 6.26 -12.13
C HIS A 19 -4.54 5.00 -12.05
N THR A 20 -5.72 5.05 -12.67
CA THR A 20 -6.79 4.04 -12.54
C THR A 20 -7.21 3.41 -13.87
N LYS A 21 -6.92 4.02 -15.03
CA LYS A 21 -7.39 3.61 -16.38
C LYS A 21 -7.26 2.10 -16.68
N HIS A 22 -6.18 1.46 -16.22
CA HIS A 22 -5.90 0.04 -16.51
C HIS A 22 -6.23 -0.92 -15.35
N ARG A 23 -6.92 -0.47 -14.29
CA ARG A 23 -7.31 -1.34 -13.17
C ARG A 23 -8.51 -2.20 -13.57
N LYS A 24 -8.48 -3.49 -13.21
CA LYS A 24 -9.53 -4.47 -13.55
C LYS A 24 -10.75 -4.45 -12.62
N GLY A 25 -10.73 -3.62 -11.58
CA GLY A 25 -11.77 -3.52 -10.54
C GLY A 25 -11.17 -3.44 -9.14
N ALA A 26 -12.02 -3.36 -8.12
CA ALA A 26 -11.60 -3.57 -6.73
C ALA A 26 -11.42 -5.06 -6.46
N ALA A 27 -10.31 -5.44 -5.81
CA ALA A 27 -10.16 -6.76 -5.22
C ALA A 27 -10.89 -6.77 -3.88
N ARG A 28 -11.92 -7.61 -3.75
CA ARG A 28 -12.70 -7.76 -2.51
C ARG A 28 -13.11 -9.22 -2.37
N LEU A 29 -13.28 -9.67 -1.12
CA LEU A 29 -14.09 -10.84 -0.83
C LEU A 29 -15.57 -10.54 -1.18
N ARG A 30 -16.40 -11.59 -1.19
CA ARG A 30 -17.85 -11.45 -1.38
C ARG A 30 -18.50 -10.61 -0.28
N ALA A 31 -19.74 -10.23 -0.54
CA ALA A 31 -20.64 -9.85 0.54
C ALA A 31 -20.92 -11.11 1.38
N PHE A 32 -20.71 -11.00 2.69
CA PHE A 32 -20.91 -12.09 3.65
C PHE A 32 -22.38 -12.52 3.64
N ASP A 33 -22.66 -13.76 3.22
CA ASP A 33 -24.02 -14.28 3.06
C ASP A 33 -24.25 -15.55 3.92
N PHE A 34 -25.43 -16.16 3.80
CA PHE A 34 -25.76 -17.39 4.55
C PHE A 34 -24.88 -18.57 4.15
N SER A 35 -24.42 -18.60 2.89
CA SER A 35 -23.65 -19.71 2.34
C SER A 35 -22.18 -19.67 2.79
N GLU A 36 -21.63 -18.50 3.12
CA GLU A 36 -20.33 -18.41 3.81
C GLU A 36 -20.41 -18.76 5.32
N ARG A 37 -21.61 -18.88 5.91
CA ARG A 37 -21.81 -19.27 7.32
C ARG A 37 -22.11 -20.75 7.54
N HIS A 38 -23.00 -21.32 6.74
CA HIS A 38 -23.49 -22.70 6.93
C HIS A 38 -23.44 -23.55 5.64
N GLY A 39 -23.02 -22.95 4.53
CA GLY A 39 -23.07 -23.57 3.22
C GLY A 39 -21.68 -23.80 2.62
N TYR A 40 -21.71 -24.11 1.33
CA TYR A 40 -20.53 -24.47 0.56
C TYR A 40 -20.64 -23.86 -0.84
N ILE A 41 -19.63 -23.09 -1.27
CA ILE A 41 -19.61 -22.45 -2.60
C ILE A 41 -18.26 -22.69 -3.30
N LYS A 42 -18.32 -23.16 -4.56
CA LYS A 42 -17.17 -23.34 -5.47
C LYS A 42 -16.83 -22.06 -6.24
N GLY A 43 -15.55 -21.68 -6.33
CA GLY A 43 -15.05 -20.53 -7.13
C GLY A 43 -13.82 -20.84 -8.02
N ARG A 44 -13.06 -19.84 -8.52
CA ARG A 44 -11.66 -19.94 -9.05
C ARG A 44 -11.00 -18.56 -9.23
N GLY A 45 -9.84 -18.20 -8.68
CA GLY A 45 -8.49 -18.82 -8.72
C GLY A 45 -7.43 -17.86 -8.14
N ALA A 46 -6.27 -17.74 -8.81
CA ALA A 46 -5.22 -16.74 -8.60
C ALA A 46 -4.84 -16.01 -9.90
N PRO A 47 -3.80 -15.15 -9.87
CA PRO A 47 -3.94 -13.72 -10.24
C PRO A 47 -5.13 -12.96 -9.64
N LEU A 48 -5.44 -11.75 -10.14
CA LEU A 48 -6.77 -11.16 -9.92
C LEU A 48 -7.76 -12.09 -10.59
N ALA A 49 -8.30 -13.02 -9.81
CA ALA A 49 -9.01 -14.13 -10.37
C ALA A 49 -10.45 -13.73 -10.56
N ARG A 50 -10.88 -13.69 -11.82
CA ARG A 50 -12.28 -13.55 -12.17
C ARG A 50 -12.99 -14.87 -11.86
N VAL A 51 -13.38 -15.02 -10.60
CA VAL A 51 -14.23 -16.11 -10.16
C VAL A 51 -15.59 -15.97 -10.85
N VAL A 52 -16.16 -17.10 -11.28
CA VAL A 52 -17.56 -17.19 -11.64
C VAL A 52 -18.27 -18.01 -10.58
N PHE A 53 -19.20 -17.40 -9.86
CA PHE A 53 -20.11 -18.08 -8.93
C PHE A 53 -21.51 -18.15 -9.53
N ARG A 54 -22.30 -19.14 -9.11
CA ARG A 54 -23.77 -19.06 -9.21
C ARG A 54 -24.29 -18.17 -8.07
N ASP A 55 -25.26 -17.32 -8.36
CA ASP A 55 -25.97 -16.55 -7.33
C ASP A 55 -26.92 -17.49 -6.55
N PRO A 56 -26.90 -17.48 -5.20
CA PRO A 56 -27.68 -18.44 -4.41
C PRO A 56 -29.19 -18.17 -4.43
N TYR A 57 -29.64 -16.97 -4.80
CA TYR A 57 -31.06 -16.58 -4.72
C TYR A 57 -31.72 -16.34 -6.09
N ARG A 58 -30.96 -16.30 -7.18
CA ARG A 58 -31.49 -16.03 -8.53
C ARG A 58 -30.71 -16.80 -9.59
N TYR A 59 -31.35 -17.17 -10.69
CA TYR A 59 -30.67 -17.82 -11.82
C TYR A 59 -29.79 -16.82 -12.60
N LYS A 60 -28.58 -16.58 -12.09
CA LYS A 60 -27.56 -15.72 -12.72
C LYS A 60 -26.15 -16.07 -12.25
N LEU A 61 -25.17 -15.74 -13.07
CA LEU A 61 -23.75 -15.87 -12.73
C LEU A 61 -23.22 -14.55 -12.15
N ARG A 62 -22.37 -14.64 -11.13
CA ARG A 62 -21.64 -13.51 -10.54
C ARG A 62 -20.17 -13.62 -10.91
N HIS A 63 -19.64 -12.57 -11.54
CA HIS A 63 -18.22 -12.42 -11.83
C HIS A 63 -17.56 -11.52 -10.80
N GLU A 64 -16.56 -12.03 -10.09
CA GLU A 64 -15.95 -11.34 -8.96
C GLU A 64 -14.43 -11.49 -8.98
N ASN A 65 -13.71 -10.47 -8.49
CA ASN A 65 -12.25 -10.37 -8.61
C ASN A 65 -11.57 -10.63 -7.27
N PHE A 66 -11.01 -11.82 -7.11
CA PHE A 66 -10.35 -12.28 -5.88
C PHE A 66 -8.85 -12.02 -5.86
N ILE A 67 -8.27 -12.01 -4.64
CA ILE A 67 -6.82 -12.04 -4.46
C ILE A 67 -6.31 -13.46 -4.65
N ALA A 68 -5.19 -13.55 -5.36
CA ALA A 68 -4.45 -14.76 -5.64
C ALA A 68 -3.84 -15.44 -4.42
N CYS A 69 -3.99 -16.77 -4.31
CA CYS A 69 -3.08 -17.63 -3.52
C CYS A 69 -2.04 -18.30 -4.45
N GLU A 70 -0.89 -18.74 -3.91
CA GLU A 70 0.10 -19.48 -4.73
C GLU A 70 -0.44 -20.84 -5.19
N GLY A 71 -0.03 -21.30 -6.37
CA GLY A 71 -0.38 -22.62 -6.92
C GLY A 71 -1.72 -22.75 -7.68
N MET A 72 -2.51 -21.68 -7.85
CA MET A 72 -3.82 -21.78 -8.54
C MET A 72 -3.68 -21.53 -10.06
N TYR A 73 -4.26 -22.43 -10.87
CA TYR A 73 -4.29 -22.49 -12.34
C TYR A 73 -5.61 -21.89 -12.95
N THR A 74 -6.12 -22.37 -14.10
CA THR A 74 -7.42 -21.96 -14.77
C THR A 74 -8.35 -23.19 -15.02
N GLY A 75 -9.63 -23.24 -14.54
CA GLY A 75 -10.45 -24.49 -14.39
C GLY A 75 -11.02 -24.86 -12.97
N GLN A 76 -10.27 -25.58 -12.10
CA GLN A 76 -10.38 -25.85 -10.62
C GLN A 76 -11.47 -25.13 -9.83
N PHE A 77 -11.99 -25.87 -8.86
CA PHE A 77 -12.87 -25.35 -7.83
C PHE A 77 -12.08 -24.81 -6.62
N ILE A 78 -12.24 -23.52 -6.31
CA ILE A 78 -11.91 -22.87 -5.03
C ILE A 78 -12.96 -23.20 -4.00
N TYR A 79 -12.52 -23.22 -2.76
CA TYR A 79 -13.31 -23.35 -1.55
C TYR A 79 -13.01 -22.08 -0.75
N CYS A 80 -14.00 -21.21 -0.49
CA CYS A 80 -13.77 -19.99 0.29
C CYS A 80 -13.51 -20.37 1.77
N GLY A 81 -12.33 -20.04 2.30
CA GLY A 81 -11.93 -20.42 3.65
C GLY A 81 -10.66 -19.71 4.15
N LYS A 82 -10.32 -19.89 5.43
CA LYS A 82 -9.34 -19.07 6.18
C LYS A 82 -7.85 -19.33 5.84
N LYS A 83 -7.51 -20.29 4.97
CA LYS A 83 -6.12 -20.78 4.79
C LYS A 83 -5.57 -20.55 3.36
N GLY A 84 -4.49 -19.77 3.25
CA GLY A 84 -3.73 -19.58 2.00
C GLY A 84 -2.70 -18.45 2.09
N VAL A 85 -1.61 -18.54 1.31
CA VAL A 85 -0.58 -17.49 1.18
C VAL A 85 -0.76 -16.75 -0.15
N VAL A 86 -0.67 -15.42 -0.12
CA VAL A 86 -0.91 -14.54 -1.28
C VAL A 86 0.16 -14.73 -2.37
N ALA A 87 -0.27 -14.78 -3.63
CA ALA A 87 0.64 -15.05 -4.75
C ALA A 87 1.59 -13.92 -5.14
N GLY A 88 2.77 -14.33 -5.60
CA GLY A 88 3.81 -13.44 -6.07
C GLY A 88 4.77 -13.03 -4.95
N GLY A 89 5.10 -13.99 -4.07
CA GLY A 89 6.20 -13.88 -3.12
C GLY A 89 7.54 -13.53 -3.79
N GLY A 90 8.54 -13.17 -3.00
CA GLY A 90 9.91 -12.88 -3.46
C GLY A 90 10.11 -11.64 -4.35
N ARG A 91 9.04 -10.99 -4.83
CA ARG A 91 9.09 -9.84 -5.75
C ARG A 91 9.78 -8.58 -5.17
N ILE A 92 10.16 -8.58 -3.89
CA ILE A 92 10.92 -7.48 -3.25
C ILE A 92 12.40 -7.79 -3.08
N ASP A 93 12.81 -9.05 -3.17
CA ASP A 93 14.17 -9.50 -2.87
C ASP A 93 15.13 -9.17 -4.01
N LYS A 94 14.62 -9.21 -5.26
CA LYS A 94 15.36 -8.76 -6.44
C LYS A 94 15.56 -7.22 -6.41
N PRO A 95 16.81 -6.71 -6.35
CA PRO A 95 17.06 -5.28 -6.25
C PRO A 95 16.66 -4.52 -7.52
N MET A 96 16.19 -3.28 -7.34
CA MET A 96 15.86 -2.38 -8.47
C MET A 96 17.08 -1.59 -8.92
N LEU A 97 17.86 -2.18 -9.83
CA LEU A 97 19.17 -1.65 -10.25
C LEU A 97 19.12 -0.36 -11.12
N LYS A 98 18.04 -0.12 -11.88
CA LYS A 98 17.96 1.01 -12.84
C LYS A 98 16.81 1.97 -12.50
N ALA A 99 17.06 3.27 -12.57
CA ALA A 99 16.06 4.32 -12.35
C ALA A 99 14.85 4.19 -13.29
N GLY A 100 15.05 3.84 -14.57
CA GLY A 100 13.97 3.57 -15.52
C GLY A 100 13.00 2.48 -15.07
N ARG A 101 13.48 1.39 -14.46
CA ARG A 101 12.61 0.34 -13.88
C ARG A 101 11.76 0.89 -12.73
N ALA A 102 12.29 1.80 -11.92
CA ALA A 102 11.53 2.49 -10.89
C ALA A 102 10.49 3.46 -11.49
N TYR A 103 10.84 4.20 -12.54
CA TYR A 103 9.91 5.06 -13.28
C TYR A 103 8.69 4.27 -13.77
N HIS A 104 8.86 3.18 -14.53
CA HIS A 104 7.73 2.38 -15.02
C HIS A 104 6.89 1.78 -13.87
N LYS A 105 7.52 1.32 -12.78
CA LYS A 105 6.85 0.84 -11.57
C LYS A 105 5.95 1.89 -10.91
N TYR A 106 6.35 3.16 -10.92
CA TYR A 106 5.55 4.26 -10.36
C TYR A 106 4.62 4.92 -11.38
N LYS A 107 4.88 4.80 -12.69
CA LYS A 107 3.98 5.25 -13.79
C LYS A 107 2.62 4.57 -13.73
N ALA A 108 2.56 3.30 -13.30
CA ALA A 108 1.29 2.58 -13.08
C ALA A 108 0.60 2.88 -11.72
N LYS A 109 1.23 3.70 -10.86
CA LYS A 109 0.73 4.07 -9.52
C LYS A 109 0.48 5.58 -9.47
N ARG A 110 0.14 6.13 -8.30
CA ARG A 110 0.10 7.59 -8.14
C ARG A 110 1.48 8.21 -8.38
N ASN A 111 1.51 9.45 -8.86
CA ASN A 111 2.74 10.23 -8.96
C ASN A 111 3.39 10.39 -7.56
N CYS A 112 4.53 9.74 -7.35
CA CYS A 112 5.25 9.80 -6.07
C CYS A 112 6.77 9.53 -6.18
N TRP A 113 7.30 9.54 -7.41
CA TRP A 113 8.70 9.34 -7.75
C TRP A 113 9.03 10.29 -8.92
N PRO A 114 10.20 10.95 -8.96
CA PRO A 114 11.30 10.86 -7.99
C PRO A 114 11.00 11.52 -6.64
N LYS A 115 11.83 11.23 -5.63
CA LYS A 115 11.70 11.77 -4.27
C LYS A 115 12.86 12.72 -3.94
N VAL A 116 12.70 13.99 -4.28
CA VAL A 116 13.64 15.05 -3.82
C VAL A 116 13.71 15.07 -2.28
N ARG A 117 14.94 15.16 -1.74
CA ARG A 117 15.25 15.30 -0.31
C ARG A 117 14.85 16.69 0.18
N GLY A 118 14.27 16.78 1.38
CA GLY A 118 13.82 18.06 1.93
C GLY A 118 14.93 19.07 2.27
N VAL A 119 16.16 18.59 2.45
CA VAL A 119 17.36 19.44 2.68
C VAL A 119 17.94 20.03 1.39
N ALA A 120 17.57 19.48 0.23
CA ALA A 120 17.93 20.00 -1.08
C ALA A 120 16.84 20.94 -1.65
N MET A 121 15.99 21.48 -0.78
CA MET A 121 14.93 22.43 -1.12
C MET A 121 15.22 23.76 -0.42
N ASN A 122 14.61 24.85 -0.88
CA ASN A 122 14.71 26.15 -0.23
C ASN A 122 13.88 26.18 1.08
N PRO A 123 14.15 27.09 2.05
CA PRO A 123 13.39 27.20 3.30
C PRO A 123 11.88 27.34 3.09
N VAL A 124 11.50 28.05 2.02
CA VAL A 124 10.13 28.30 1.59
C VAL A 124 9.36 27.03 1.25
N GLU A 125 10.05 25.98 0.77
CA GLU A 125 9.46 24.73 0.25
C GLU A 125 9.42 23.58 1.27
N HIS A 126 10.28 23.64 2.31
CA HIS A 126 10.44 22.53 3.24
C HIS A 126 11.04 22.96 4.59
N PRO A 127 10.54 22.49 5.75
CA PRO A 127 11.06 22.86 7.08
C PRO A 127 12.50 22.43 7.40
N HIS A 128 13.18 21.73 6.48
CA HIS A 128 14.58 21.28 6.58
C HIS A 128 15.44 21.90 5.47
N GLY A 129 14.91 22.82 4.67
CA GLY A 129 15.54 23.36 3.47
C GLY A 129 16.34 24.62 3.73
N GLY A 130 17.31 24.89 2.87
CA GLY A 130 18.21 26.05 2.89
C GLY A 130 19.41 25.94 3.83
N GLY A 131 19.99 27.11 4.13
CA GLY A 131 21.33 27.23 4.72
C GLY A 131 22.45 27.05 3.70
N ASN A 132 23.66 27.50 4.05
CA ASN A 132 24.83 27.41 3.17
C ASN A 132 25.36 25.97 3.03
N HIS A 133 25.09 25.12 4.03
CA HIS A 133 25.43 23.70 4.05
C HIS A 133 24.18 22.83 4.22
N GLN A 134 24.12 21.67 3.56
CA GLN A 134 22.95 20.77 3.63
C GLN A 134 22.85 20.05 4.98
N HIS A 135 22.11 20.64 5.92
CA HIS A 135 21.82 20.07 7.24
C HIS A 135 20.38 20.38 7.68
N ILE A 136 19.86 19.70 8.71
CA ILE A 136 18.46 19.89 9.17
C ILE A 136 18.33 21.09 10.15
N GLY A 137 19.43 21.47 10.83
CA GLY A 137 19.49 22.57 11.80
C GLY A 137 18.79 22.31 13.14
N LYS A 138 17.98 21.25 13.25
CA LYS A 138 17.20 20.88 14.44
C LYS A 138 16.90 19.39 14.47
N ALA A 139 16.39 18.90 15.59
CA ALA A 139 15.94 17.51 15.72
C ALA A 139 14.90 17.15 14.64
N SER A 140 15.12 16.05 13.93
CA SER A 140 14.22 15.57 12.88
C SER A 140 13.02 14.78 13.42
N THR A 141 12.95 14.56 14.74
CA THR A 141 11.82 13.97 15.46
C THR A 141 10.78 15.03 15.77
N VAL A 142 9.55 14.85 15.29
CA VAL A 142 8.43 15.78 15.52
C VAL A 142 7.29 15.12 16.29
N ARG A 143 6.59 15.88 17.13
CA ARG A 143 5.44 15.37 17.90
C ARG A 143 4.25 15.02 16.99
N ARG A 144 3.29 14.25 17.53
CA ARG A 144 2.12 13.74 16.78
C ARG A 144 1.08 14.84 16.49
N ASP A 145 0.92 15.76 17.43
CA ASP A 145 0.05 16.95 17.45
C ASP A 145 0.51 18.08 16.50
N THR A 146 1.78 18.08 16.10
CA THR A 146 2.42 19.15 15.31
C THR A 146 1.59 19.55 14.08
N SER A 147 1.51 20.85 13.78
CA SER A 147 0.68 21.37 12.70
C SER A 147 1.04 20.83 11.30
N ALA A 148 0.06 20.87 10.39
CA ALA A 148 0.29 20.58 8.97
C ALA A 148 1.35 21.55 8.41
N GLY A 149 2.27 21.03 7.59
CA GLY A 149 3.45 21.78 7.12
C GLY A 149 4.66 21.63 8.04
N ARG A 150 4.51 21.68 9.37
CA ARG A 150 5.61 21.42 10.32
C ARG A 150 5.83 19.92 10.60
N LYS A 151 4.81 19.08 10.43
CA LYS A 151 4.86 17.61 10.65
C LYS A 151 5.67 16.88 9.55
N VAL A 152 6.99 16.92 9.69
CA VAL A 152 7.98 16.43 8.72
C VAL A 152 9.13 15.72 9.46
N GLY A 153 9.74 14.71 8.83
CA GLY A 153 10.81 13.91 9.45
C GLY A 153 10.27 12.64 10.12
N LEU A 154 10.82 12.31 11.30
CA LEU A 154 10.47 11.15 12.11
C LEU A 154 9.29 11.50 13.04
N ILE A 155 8.07 11.31 12.54
CA ILE A 155 6.84 11.69 13.24
C ILE A 155 6.55 10.71 14.38
N ALA A 156 6.48 11.22 15.61
CA ALA A 156 6.18 10.48 16.84
C ALA A 156 7.05 9.22 17.06
N ALA A 157 8.32 9.29 16.64
CA ALA A 157 9.27 8.20 16.80
C ALA A 157 9.63 8.02 18.28
N ARG A 158 9.34 6.82 18.84
CA ARG A 158 9.70 6.44 20.21
C ARG A 158 11.19 6.14 20.39
N ARG A 159 11.88 5.80 19.30
CA ARG A 159 13.32 5.49 19.23
C ARG A 159 13.84 5.90 17.86
N THR A 160 15.10 6.35 17.80
CA THR A 160 15.83 6.69 16.58
C THR A 160 17.09 5.80 16.44
N GLY A 161 17.83 5.95 15.33
CA GLY A 161 19.02 5.16 15.04
C GLY A 161 18.74 3.79 14.41
N ARG A 162 19.82 3.08 14.05
CA ARG A 162 19.74 1.71 13.49
C ARG A 162 19.44 0.72 14.63
N LEU A 163 18.38 -0.08 14.47
CA LEU A 163 18.11 -1.19 15.38
C LEU A 163 19.27 -2.20 15.31
N ARG A 164 19.77 -2.60 16.49
CA ARG A 164 20.73 -3.69 16.69
C ARG A 164 19.99 -4.80 17.42
N GLY A 165 20.25 -6.06 17.05
CA GLY A 165 19.47 -7.22 17.51
C GLY A 165 18.14 -7.40 16.77
N THR A 166 17.48 -8.52 17.05
CA THR A 166 16.22 -8.92 16.41
C THR A 166 15.04 -8.16 16.98
N LYS A 167 14.15 -7.63 16.12
CA LYS A 167 12.91 -7.00 16.59
C LYS A 167 11.89 -8.09 16.93
N GLN A 168 11.82 -8.48 18.20
CA GLN A 168 10.68 -9.25 18.68
C GLN A 168 9.40 -8.43 18.51
N VAL A 169 8.44 -8.97 17.77
CA VAL A 169 7.11 -8.38 17.66
C VAL A 169 6.32 -8.95 18.83
N THR A 170 6.04 -8.11 19.83
CA THR A 170 5.05 -8.43 20.86
C THR A 170 3.67 -8.52 20.19
N GLY A 171 3.33 -9.71 19.71
CA GLY A 171 2.00 -9.99 19.21
C GLY A 171 0.99 -9.79 20.33
N LYS A 172 -0.15 -9.16 20.02
CA LYS A 172 -1.35 -9.52 20.77
C LYS A 172 -1.58 -11.00 20.47
N SER A 173 -1.64 -11.83 21.51
CA SER A 173 -2.19 -13.17 21.38
C SER A 173 -3.55 -13.05 20.70
N ASP A 174 -3.75 -13.73 19.58
CA ASP A 174 -5.07 -13.89 19.00
C ASP A 174 -5.95 -14.52 20.10
N ARG A 175 -6.97 -13.78 20.55
CA ARG A 175 -8.02 -14.37 21.39
C ARG A 175 -8.86 -15.23 20.46
N GLU A 176 -9.09 -16.47 20.90
CA GLU A 176 -9.86 -17.50 20.19
C GLU A 176 -11.26 -17.01 19.80
#